data_AF-A0A8I1WYG1-F1
#
_entry.id   AF-A0A8I1WYG1-F1
#
_cell.length_a   1.000
_cell.length_b   1.000
_cell.length_c   1.000
_cell.angle_alpha   90.00
_cell.angle_beta   90.00
_cell.angle_gamma   90.00
#
_symmetry.space_group_name_H-M   'P 1'
#
loop_
_entity.id
_entity.type
_entity.pdbx_description
1 polymer ?
#
loop_
_entity_poly.entity_id
_entity_poly.type
_entity_poly.pdbx_seq_one_letter_code
_entity_poly.pdbx_strand_id
1 'polypeptide(L)'
;MEEALPLFYLGGLSNNDFVPAFEKLFGELPAGFSSASVTRMKQLWLEEHKNWSKRDLSLSRYAYLWADGIHFNLRLDEGRLCVLVLIGATPEGNTHPSLLTATAYPLSCNNACRFA
;
A
#
# COMPACT_ATOMS: atom_id res chain seq x y z
N MET A 1 -0.44 7.35 18.90
CA MET A 1 -1.02 5.99 18.80
C MET A 1 -1.60 5.70 17.41
N GLU A 2 -2.13 6.71 16.71
CA GLU A 2 -2.57 6.59 15.30
C GLU A 2 -1.44 6.14 14.34
N GLU A 3 -0.19 6.56 14.58
CA GLU A 3 1.00 6.13 13.84
C GLU A 3 1.36 4.64 13.97
N ALA A 4 0.81 3.94 14.96
CA ALA A 4 1.06 2.51 15.13
C ALA A 4 0.14 1.65 14.25
N LEU A 5 -1.01 2.21 13.83
CA LEU A 5 -1.98 1.49 13.00
C LEU A 5 -1.38 0.96 11.68
N PRO A 6 -0.58 1.72 10.91
CA PRO A 6 0.12 1.19 9.74
C PRO A 6 1.04 0.02 10.07
N LEU A 7 1.76 0.08 11.21
CA LEU A 7 2.67 -0.98 11.63
C LEU A 7 1.91 -2.28 11.93
N PHE A 8 0.71 -2.18 12.49
CA PHE A 8 -0.15 -3.35 12.72
C PHE A 8 -0.67 -3.96 11.41
N TYR A 9 -1.06 -3.13 10.42
CA TYR A 9 -1.42 -3.63 9.08
C TYR A 9 -0.24 -4.23 8.33
N LEU A 10 0.95 -3.61 8.42
CA LEU A 10 2.19 -4.17 7.87
C LEU A 10 2.55 -5.50 8.55
N GLY A 11 2.23 -5.64 9.83
CA GLY A 11 2.34 -6.90 10.59
C GLY A 11 1.28 -7.95 10.26
N GLY A 12 0.33 -7.65 9.37
CA GLY A 12 -0.70 -8.59 8.90
C GLY A 12 -1.97 -8.64 9.75
N LEU A 13 -2.18 -7.69 10.66
CA LEU A 13 -3.41 -7.65 11.46
C LEU A 13 -4.59 -7.21 10.58
N SER A 14 -5.63 -8.05 10.52
CA SER A 14 -6.84 -7.72 9.76
C SER A 14 -7.73 -6.76 10.52
N ASN A 15 -8.60 -6.02 9.80
CA ASN A 15 -9.61 -5.13 10.39
C ASN A 15 -10.43 -5.81 11.50
N ASN A 16 -10.81 -7.07 11.31
CA ASN A 16 -11.66 -7.80 12.24
C ASN A 16 -10.90 -8.30 13.46
N ASP A 17 -9.58 -8.45 13.34
CA ASP A 17 -8.71 -8.92 14.41
C ASP A 17 -8.17 -7.77 15.27
N PHE A 18 -8.39 -6.51 14.89
CA PHE A 18 -7.91 -5.35 15.65
C PHE A 18 -8.45 -5.31 17.08
N VAL A 19 -9.76 -5.26 17.26
CA VAL A 19 -10.35 -5.17 18.60
C VAL A 19 -10.00 -6.41 19.44
N PRO A 20 -10.18 -7.66 18.94
CA PRO A 20 -9.83 -8.85 19.69
C PRO A 20 -8.34 -8.96 20.06
N ALA A 21 -7.42 -8.58 19.16
CA ALA A 21 -5.99 -8.65 19.43
C ALA A 21 -5.55 -7.64 20.49
N PHE A 22 -6.10 -6.43 20.47
CA PHE A 22 -5.75 -5.39 21.43
C PHE A 22 -6.35 -5.65 22.80
N GLU A 23 -7.61 -6.07 22.88
CA GLU A 23 -8.22 -6.47 24.16
C GLU A 23 -7.43 -7.63 24.81
N LYS A 24 -6.93 -8.57 24.02
CA LYS A 24 -6.08 -9.66 24.52
C LYS A 24 -4.71 -9.20 25.01
N LEU A 25 -4.12 -8.18 24.38
CA LEU A 25 -2.79 -7.66 24.73
C LEU A 25 -2.83 -6.69 25.92
N PHE A 26 -3.87 -5.85 26.01
CA PHE A 26 -3.94 -4.73 26.95
C PHE A 26 -5.04 -4.88 28.01
N GLY A 27 -5.88 -5.93 27.92
CA GLY A 27 -7.01 -6.17 28.84
C GLY A 27 -8.24 -5.30 28.55
N GLU A 28 -8.04 -4.15 27.90
CA GLU A 28 -9.08 -3.26 27.42
C GLU A 28 -8.65 -2.63 26.08
N LEU A 29 -9.63 -2.23 25.27
CA LEU A 29 -9.35 -1.54 24.01
C LEU A 29 -8.81 -0.14 24.31
N PRO A 30 -7.60 0.23 23.84
CA PRO A 30 -7.06 1.57 24.07
C PRO A 30 -8.01 2.65 23.52
N ALA A 31 -8.17 3.73 24.28
CA ALA A 31 -8.97 4.87 23.85
C ALA A 31 -8.52 5.36 22.47
N GLY A 32 -9.47 5.46 21.53
CA GLY A 32 -9.19 5.85 20.14
C GLY A 32 -9.08 4.71 19.13
N PHE A 33 -9.10 3.43 19.54
CA PHE A 33 -9.06 2.26 18.64
C PHE A 33 -10.45 1.67 18.31
N SER A 34 -11.50 2.51 18.31
CA SER A 34 -12.82 2.08 17.86
C SER A 34 -12.82 1.70 16.36
N SER A 35 -13.75 0.84 15.95
CA SER A 35 -13.95 0.50 14.53
C SER A 35 -14.18 1.75 13.65
N ALA A 36 -14.87 2.76 14.19
CA ALA A 36 -15.09 4.04 13.54
C ALA A 36 -13.79 4.84 13.35
N SER A 37 -12.92 4.85 14.36
CA SER A 37 -11.60 5.49 14.30
C SER A 37 -10.70 4.84 13.24
N VAL A 38 -10.63 3.51 13.23
CA VAL A 38 -9.88 2.73 12.22
C VAL A 38 -10.39 3.05 10.81
N THR A 39 -11.71 3.08 10.62
CA THR A 39 -12.32 3.38 9.33
C THR A 39 -11.99 4.80 8.85
N ARG A 40 -12.11 5.80 9.72
CA ARG A 40 -11.76 7.20 9.42
C ARG A 40 -10.29 7.33 9.02
N MET A 41 -9.39 6.67 9.73
CA MET A 41 -7.95 6.74 9.46
C MET A 41 -7.61 6.12 8.10
N LYS A 42 -8.23 4.98 7.75
CA LYS A 42 -8.08 4.39 6.41
C LYS A 42 -8.55 5.33 5.30
N GLN A 43 -9.60 6.11 5.53
CA GLN A 43 -10.05 7.10 4.55
C GLN A 43 -9.03 8.21 4.35
N LEU A 44 -8.43 8.73 5.43
CA LEU A 44 -7.36 9.73 5.34
C LEU A 44 -6.19 9.20 4.51
N TRP A 45 -5.72 7.99 4.78
CA TRP A 45 -4.63 7.38 4.02
C TRP A 45 -4.99 7.11 2.56
N LEU A 46 -6.25 6.76 2.28
CA LEU A 46 -6.70 6.59 0.89
C LEU A 46 -6.61 7.92 0.13
N GLU A 47 -6.95 9.04 0.77
CA GLU A 47 -6.79 10.37 0.18
C GLU A 47 -5.30 10.76 0.02
N GLU A 48 -4.47 10.50 1.02
CA GLU A 48 -3.01 10.70 0.93
C GLU A 48 -2.41 9.89 -0.23
N HIS A 49 -2.80 8.62 -0.36
CA HIS A 49 -2.38 7.75 -1.45
C HIS A 49 -2.86 8.29 -2.81
N LYS A 50 -4.12 8.73 -2.93
CA LYS A 50 -4.64 9.34 -4.16
C LYS A 50 -3.80 10.57 -4.55
N ASN A 51 -3.46 11.42 -3.59
CA ASN A 51 -2.64 12.61 -3.85
C ASN A 51 -1.21 12.23 -4.24
N TRP A 52 -0.60 11.28 -3.51
CA TRP A 52 0.74 10.77 -3.80
C TRP A 52 0.82 10.14 -5.20
N SER A 53 -0.20 9.38 -5.62
CA SER A 53 -0.24 8.73 -6.95
C SER A 53 -0.33 9.71 -8.12
N LYS A 54 -0.72 10.96 -7.86
CA LYS A 54 -0.90 12.02 -8.86
C LYS A 54 0.27 13.02 -8.89
N ARG A 55 1.28 12.82 -8.05
CA ARG A 55 2.44 13.73 -7.99
C ARG A 55 3.21 13.71 -9.31
N ASP A 56 3.77 14.85 -9.67
CA ASP A 56 4.62 14.94 -10.86
C ASP A 56 5.97 14.26 -10.59
N LEU A 57 6.39 13.41 -11.53
CA LEU A 57 7.66 12.69 -11.55
C LEU A 57 8.68 13.32 -12.50
N SER A 58 8.26 14.27 -13.34
CA SER A 58 9.07 14.86 -14.41
C SER A 58 10.30 15.63 -13.88
N LEU A 59 10.21 16.16 -12.67
CA LEU A 59 11.26 16.96 -12.03
C LEU A 59 12.45 16.12 -11.54
N SER A 60 12.34 14.79 -11.54
CA SER A 60 13.41 13.89 -11.11
C SER A 60 14.05 13.20 -12.30
N ARG A 61 15.38 13.26 -12.38
CA ARG A 61 16.12 12.40 -13.32
C ARG A 61 16.33 11.05 -12.67
N TYR A 62 15.93 9.96 -13.34
CA TYR A 62 16.16 8.60 -12.88
C TYR A 62 17.26 7.97 -13.74
N ALA A 63 18.31 7.46 -13.10
CA ALA A 63 19.38 6.71 -13.77
C ALA A 63 18.95 5.26 -14.04
N TYR A 64 18.15 4.70 -13.12
CA TYR A 64 17.63 3.33 -13.21
C TYR A 64 16.14 3.31 -12.89
N LEU A 65 15.41 2.42 -13.56
CA LEU A 65 14.00 2.15 -13.36
C LEU A 65 13.76 0.64 -13.34
N TRP A 66 13.02 0.16 -12.35
CA TRP A 66 12.55 -1.22 -12.23
C TRP A 66 11.03 -1.24 -12.27
N ALA A 67 10.46 -2.25 -12.94
CA ALA A 67 9.03 -2.50 -13.00
C ALA A 67 8.76 -3.96 -12.62
N ASP A 68 7.87 -4.20 -11.66
CA ASP A 68 7.50 -5.55 -11.21
C ASP A 68 5.99 -5.66 -10.92
N GLY A 69 5.43 -6.85 -11.07
CA GLY A 69 4.01 -7.16 -10.87
C GLY A 69 3.77 -8.04 -9.65
N ILE A 70 3.13 -7.49 -8.61
CA ILE A 70 2.73 -8.27 -7.43
C ILE A 70 1.33 -8.85 -7.66
N HIS A 71 1.23 -10.17 -7.68
CA HIS A 71 -0.02 -10.88 -7.98
C HIS A 71 -0.76 -11.25 -6.71
N PHE A 72 -2.04 -10.89 -6.62
CA PHE A 72 -2.89 -11.21 -5.47
C PHE A 72 -3.95 -12.23 -5.84
N ASN A 73 -4.14 -13.22 -4.97
CA ASN A 73 -5.22 -14.19 -5.11
C ASN A 73 -6.46 -13.70 -4.36
N LEU A 74 -7.18 -12.76 -4.96
CA LEU A 74 -8.42 -12.22 -4.42
C LEU A 74 -9.61 -12.93 -5.08
N ARG A 75 -10.62 -13.30 -4.26
CA ARG A 75 -11.91 -13.73 -4.78
C ARG A 75 -12.66 -12.51 -5.28
N LEU A 76 -12.42 -12.15 -6.53
CA LEU A 76 -13.21 -11.17 -7.27
C LEU A 76 -13.96 -11.92 -8.36
N ASP A 77 -15.22 -11.55 -8.56
CA ASP A 77 -16.11 -12.22 -9.52
C ASP A 77 -15.56 -12.18 -10.98
N GLU A 78 -14.67 -11.23 -11.29
CA GLU A 78 -14.16 -10.98 -12.65
C GLU A 78 -12.61 -10.95 -12.78
N GLY A 79 -11.89 -11.76 -11.98
CA GLY A 79 -10.49 -12.11 -12.29
C GLY A 79 -9.46 -11.80 -11.21
N ARG A 80 -8.18 -12.02 -11.55
CA ARG A 80 -7.04 -11.81 -10.64
C ARG A 80 -6.62 -10.33 -10.65
N LEU A 81 -6.11 -9.81 -9.54
CA LEU A 81 -5.49 -8.47 -9.49
C LEU A 81 -3.96 -8.57 -9.47
N CYS A 82 -3.31 -7.68 -10.23
CA CYS A 82 -1.87 -7.45 -10.23
C CYS A 82 -1.64 -6.00 -9.79
N VAL A 83 -0.68 -5.74 -8.91
CA VAL A 83 -0.18 -4.38 -8.67
C VAL A 83 1.12 -4.23 -9.41
N LEU A 84 1.16 -3.30 -10.37
CA LEU A 84 2.40 -2.89 -11.03
C LEU A 84 3.12 -1.88 -10.14
N VAL A 85 4.36 -2.19 -9.77
CA VAL A 85 5.23 -1.39 -8.92
C VAL A 85 6.37 -0.85 -9.78
N LEU A 86 6.53 0.48 -9.81
CA LEU A 86 7.67 1.14 -10.43
C LEU A 86 8.59 1.72 -9.35
N ILE A 87 9.87 1.39 -9.43
CA ILE A 87 10.91 1.84 -8.50
C ILE A 87 12.01 2.53 -9.31
N GLY A 88 12.51 3.68 -8.86
CA GLY A 88 13.55 4.43 -9.57
C GLY A 88 14.68 4.90 -8.67
N ALA A 89 15.91 4.92 -9.20
CA ALA A 89 17.08 5.47 -8.51
C ALA A 89 17.55 6.74 -9.23
N THR A 90 17.85 7.81 -8.46
CA THR A 90 18.35 9.08 -9.02
C THR A 90 19.87 9.03 -9.22
N PRO A 91 20.42 9.83 -10.15
CA PRO A 91 21.86 9.95 -10.37
C PRO A 91 22.65 10.43 -9.15
N GLU A 92 21.99 11.06 -8.16
CA GLU A 92 22.66 11.57 -6.95
C GLU A 92 23.21 10.47 -6.04
N GLY A 93 23.08 9.20 -6.41
CA GLY A 93 23.72 8.09 -5.71
C GLY A 93 23.03 7.72 -4.40
N ASN A 94 21.72 8.00 -4.27
CA ASN A 94 20.93 7.47 -3.17
C ASN A 94 21.04 5.94 -3.19
N THR A 95 21.59 5.36 -2.12
CA THR A 95 21.75 3.91 -1.95
C THR A 95 20.41 3.16 -1.92
N HIS A 96 19.31 3.89 -1.72
CA HIS A 96 17.96 3.34 -1.67
C HIS A 96 17.13 3.88 -2.83
N PRO A 97 16.60 3.01 -3.71
CA PRO A 97 15.73 3.44 -4.78
C PRO A 97 14.34 3.79 -4.24
N SER A 98 13.71 4.79 -4.86
CA SER A 98 12.42 5.34 -4.43
C SER A 98 11.26 4.68 -5.16
N LEU A 99 10.19 4.36 -4.44
CA LEU A 99 8.93 3.94 -5.05
C LEU A 99 8.34 5.12 -5.85
N LEU A 100 8.12 4.90 -7.15
CA LEU A 100 7.56 5.91 -8.05
C LEU A 100 6.05 5.81 -8.13
N THR A 101 5.53 4.60 -8.29
CA THR A 101 4.09 4.31 -8.28
C THR A 101 3.84 2.83 -7.98
N ALA A 102 2.68 2.53 -7.40
CA ALA A 102 2.14 1.19 -7.22
C ALA A 102 0.66 1.22 -7.59
N THR A 103 0.28 0.66 -8.74
CA THR A 103 -1.08 0.75 -9.28
C THR A 103 -1.67 -0.63 -9.51
N ALA A 104 -2.90 -0.86 -9.02
CA ALA A 104 -3.64 -2.08 -9.24
C ALA A 104 -4.25 -2.12 -10.64
N TYR A 105 -4.04 -3.23 -11.35
CA TYR A 105 -4.60 -3.53 -12.65
C TYR A 105 -5.33 -4.88 -12.61
N PRO A 106 -6.52 -4.98 -13.24
CA PRO A 106 -7.15 -6.28 -13.49
C PRO A 106 -6.29 -7.09 -14.48
N LEU A 107 -5.99 -8.34 -14.13
CA LEU A 107 -5.21 -9.26 -14.97
C LEU A 107 -5.98 -9.73 -16.23
N SER A 108 -7.18 -9.22 -16.48
CA SER A 108 -7.84 -9.33 -17.79
C SER A 108 -7.12 -8.52 -18.88
N CYS A 109 -6.28 -7.55 -18.51
CA CYS A 109 -5.36 -6.85 -19.41
C CYS A 109 -4.14 -7.74 -19.73
N ASN A 110 -4.26 -8.58 -20.75
CA ASN A 110 -3.27 -9.59 -21.19
C ASN A 110 -1.83 -9.09 -21.47
N ASN A 111 -1.54 -7.78 -21.43
CA ASN A 111 -0.24 -7.22 -21.78
C ASN A 111 0.38 -6.25 -20.74
N ALA A 112 -0.30 -5.89 -19.65
CA ALA A 112 0.19 -4.83 -18.75
C ALA A 112 1.19 -5.31 -17.66
N CYS A 113 1.13 -6.59 -17.25
CA CYS A 113 2.03 -7.17 -16.23
C CYS A 113 3.09 -8.13 -16.83
N ARG A 114 3.30 -8.15 -18.15
CA ARG A 114 4.43 -8.88 -18.79
C ARG A 114 5.60 -7.92 -19.02
N PHE A 115 6.29 -7.56 -17.94
CA PHE A 115 7.63 -6.97 -18.00
C PHE A 115 8.61 -7.97 -17.38
N ALA A 116 8.87 -9.05 -18.12
CA ALA A 116 9.98 -9.98 -17.94
C ALA A 116 10.22 -10.70 -19.27
#